data_AF-A0A5F9CZ58-F1
#
_entry.id   AF-A0A5F9CZ58-F1
#
_cell.length_a   1.000
_cell.length_b   1.000
_cell.length_c   1.000
_cell.angle_alpha   90.00
_cell.angle_beta   90.00
_cell.angle_gamma   90.00
#
_symmetry.space_group_name_H-M   'P 1'
#
loop_
_entity.id
_entity.type
_entity.pdbx_description
1 polymer ?
#
loop_
_entity_poly.entity_id
_entity_poly.type
_entity_poly.pdbx_seq_one_letter_code
_entity_poly.pdbx_strand_id
1 'polypeptide(L)'
;MGPAPAGEQQRGAPGEPEVMAPAQKGTGKEGKKASSKKRAAAASPADGLLQPVKLSRVELYKEPTSEELNRLRETESLFHSSLLRLQVEELLKEVKLSEKKKDRIDAFLRGVNQSIMRVPSGPEAELTDQTWLPAGVRVPLHQVPYTVKGCFRFLPPAQVTVVGSYLLGTCIRPDINVDVALTMPREILQDKDGLNQRYFRKRALYLAHLAHHLAQDPLFGSVRFSYTNGCHLKPSVLLRPCGRRHTIG
;
A
#
# COMPACT_ATOMS: atom_id res chain seq x y z
N MET A 1 -45.28 -38.62 -20.39
CA MET A 1 -43.88 -38.89 -20.78
C MET A 1 -43.02 -37.84 -20.08
N GLY A 2 -42.87 -37.86 -18.77
CA GLY A 2 -41.99 -38.76 -18.01
C GLY A 2 -40.79 -37.93 -17.52
N PRO A 3 -40.70 -37.53 -16.24
CA PRO A 3 -39.55 -36.83 -15.68
C PRO A 3 -38.51 -37.81 -15.11
N ALA A 4 -37.24 -37.41 -15.04
CA ALA A 4 -36.14 -38.20 -14.47
C ALA A 4 -35.09 -37.23 -13.84
N PRO A 5 -34.31 -37.65 -12.82
CA PRO A 5 -34.56 -37.19 -11.45
C PRO A 5 -33.37 -36.49 -10.78
N ALA A 6 -33.65 -36.00 -9.56
CA ALA A 6 -32.72 -35.47 -8.59
C ALA A 6 -31.71 -36.51 -8.07
N GLY A 7 -30.50 -36.05 -7.76
CA GLY A 7 -29.50 -36.78 -6.99
C GLY A 7 -29.07 -35.94 -5.78
N GLU A 8 -29.24 -36.49 -4.58
CA GLU A 8 -28.89 -35.91 -3.29
C GLU A 8 -27.45 -36.21 -2.84
N GLN A 9 -26.89 -35.27 -2.06
CA GLN A 9 -26.01 -35.39 -0.87
C GLN A 9 -24.54 -35.87 -0.96
N GLN A 10 -23.62 -35.01 -0.49
CA GLN A 10 -22.83 -35.12 0.78
C GLN A 10 -21.76 -33.99 0.82
N ARG A 11 -21.85 -32.99 1.71
CA ARG A 11 -21.29 -32.87 3.09
C ARG A 11 -19.78 -33.14 3.19
N GLY A 12 -19.00 -32.10 3.54
CA GLY A 12 -17.66 -32.25 4.14
C GLY A 12 -16.69 -31.09 3.89
N ALA A 13 -16.53 -30.20 4.87
CA ALA A 13 -15.37 -29.32 5.09
C ALA A 13 -15.25 -29.12 6.62
N PRO A 14 -14.16 -28.58 7.20
CA PRO A 14 -12.81 -28.29 6.69
C PRO A 14 -11.69 -28.87 7.60
N GLY A 15 -10.42 -28.72 7.21
CA GLY A 15 -9.28 -29.00 8.09
C GLY A 15 -7.95 -28.41 7.59
N GLU A 16 -7.53 -27.31 8.19
CA GLU A 16 -6.14 -26.83 8.32
C GLU A 16 -5.80 -26.85 9.83
N PRO A 17 -4.58 -26.53 10.28
CA PRO A 17 -3.22 -26.82 9.78
C PRO A 17 -2.37 -27.50 10.89
N GLU A 18 -1.24 -28.12 10.55
CA GLU A 18 -0.28 -28.61 11.56
C GLU A 18 1.00 -27.76 11.56
N VAL A 19 1.30 -27.20 12.73
CA VAL A 19 2.53 -26.50 13.10
C VAL A 19 3.17 -27.31 14.24
N MET A 20 4.51 -27.36 14.26
CA MET A 20 5.37 -27.18 15.44
C MET A 20 6.49 -28.25 15.58
N ALA A 21 7.65 -27.73 15.97
CA ALA A 21 8.99 -28.33 15.89
C ALA A 21 9.42 -29.03 17.23
N PRO A 22 10.70 -29.05 17.65
CA PRO A 22 11.58 -30.24 17.68
C PRO A 22 12.12 -30.63 19.09
N ALA A 23 12.73 -31.81 19.26
CA ALA A 23 13.63 -32.15 20.38
C ALA A 23 14.49 -33.39 20.03
N GLN A 24 15.82 -33.29 19.89
CA GLN A 24 16.91 -33.38 20.89
C GLN A 24 17.28 -34.78 21.45
N LYS A 25 18.56 -35.11 21.21
CA LYS A 25 19.57 -35.78 22.07
C LYS A 25 19.34 -37.21 22.59
N GLY A 26 20.18 -38.12 22.10
CA GLY A 26 20.68 -39.30 22.82
C GLY A 26 22.20 -39.21 23.00
N THR A 27 22.69 -39.49 24.20
CA THR A 27 24.09 -39.45 24.67
C THR A 27 24.59 -40.89 24.97
N GLY A 28 25.90 -41.11 24.91
CA GLY A 28 26.59 -42.31 25.45
C GLY A 28 27.89 -42.64 24.71
N LYS A 29 29.06 -42.18 25.20
CA LYS A 29 30.11 -42.93 25.96
C LYS A 29 30.79 -44.05 25.17
N GLU A 30 32.09 -44.35 25.25
CA GLU A 30 33.32 -43.76 25.78
C GLU A 30 34.43 -44.72 25.29
N GLY A 31 35.62 -44.24 24.93
CA GLY A 31 36.74 -45.12 24.55
C GLY A 31 38.05 -44.35 24.36
N LYS A 32 38.88 -44.31 25.41
CA LYS A 32 40.22 -43.69 25.45
C LYS A 32 41.25 -44.50 24.65
N LYS A 33 42.18 -43.82 23.95
CA LYS A 33 43.63 -43.92 24.18
C LYS A 33 44.44 -42.81 23.48
N ALA A 34 45.40 -42.27 24.23
CA ALA A 34 46.48 -41.33 23.91
C ALA A 34 47.38 -41.82 22.75
N SER A 35 48.26 -41.09 22.08
CA SER A 35 48.77 -39.70 22.03
C SER A 35 49.73 -39.65 20.83
N SER A 36 49.83 -38.53 20.11
CA SER A 36 51.13 -38.01 19.62
C SER A 36 50.94 -36.65 18.93
N LYS A 37 51.65 -35.66 19.47
CA LYS A 37 51.84 -34.32 18.90
C LYS A 37 52.60 -34.42 17.56
N LYS A 38 52.13 -33.73 16.53
CA LYS A 38 53.01 -33.17 15.49
C LYS A 38 52.48 -31.80 15.05
N ARG A 39 53.33 -30.78 15.23
CA ARG A 39 53.13 -29.39 14.80
C ARG A 39 53.13 -29.31 13.27
N ALA A 40 52.23 -28.51 12.70
CA ALA A 40 52.40 -27.79 11.44
C ALA A 40 51.51 -26.54 11.55
N ALA A 41 52.10 -25.39 11.85
CA ALA A 41 52.49 -24.37 10.88
C ALA A 41 51.27 -23.65 10.30
N ALA A 42 51.11 -22.39 10.73
CA ALA A 42 50.08 -21.46 10.29
C ALA A 42 50.15 -21.30 8.76
N ALA A 43 49.02 -21.51 8.08
CA ALA A 43 48.84 -21.19 6.68
C ALA A 43 48.12 -19.85 6.56
N SER A 44 48.70 -18.97 5.73
CA SER A 44 48.27 -17.61 5.44
C SER A 44 46.90 -17.54 4.75
N PRO A 45 46.13 -16.44 4.84
CA PRO A 45 44.70 -16.40 4.49
C PRO A 45 44.39 -16.21 2.99
N ALA A 46 45.31 -16.54 2.07
CA ALA A 46 45.24 -16.09 0.68
C ALA A 46 44.94 -17.17 -0.38
N ASP A 47 44.71 -18.43 0.00
CA ASP A 47 44.72 -19.58 -0.94
C ASP A 47 43.34 -20.25 -1.14
N GLY A 48 42.26 -19.49 -0.98
CA GLY A 48 40.89 -20.03 -0.89
C GLY A 48 40.04 -19.97 -2.17
N LEU A 49 40.55 -19.46 -3.29
CA LEU A 49 39.76 -19.30 -4.51
C LEU A 49 40.10 -20.41 -5.52
N LEU A 50 39.27 -21.45 -5.51
CA LEU A 50 39.16 -22.53 -6.50
C LEU A 50 40.23 -23.64 -6.43
N GLN A 51 40.15 -24.50 -5.40
CA GLN A 51 40.84 -25.79 -5.46
C GLN A 51 40.05 -26.78 -6.33
N PRO A 52 40.69 -27.50 -7.27
CA PRO A 52 40.01 -28.50 -8.07
C PRO A 52 39.53 -29.65 -7.17
N VAL A 53 38.21 -29.86 -7.13
CA VAL A 53 37.61 -30.99 -6.42
C VAL A 53 37.97 -32.27 -7.17
N LYS A 54 38.61 -33.23 -6.50
CA LYS A 54 38.89 -34.55 -7.05
C LYS A 54 37.59 -35.36 -7.12
N LEU A 55 36.92 -35.29 -8.27
CA LEU A 55 35.70 -36.06 -8.55
C LEU A 55 36.07 -37.43 -9.11
N SER A 56 35.33 -38.47 -8.72
CA SER A 56 35.45 -39.80 -9.31
C SER A 56 34.90 -39.82 -10.74
N ARG A 57 35.35 -40.78 -11.57
CA ARG A 57 34.91 -40.89 -12.98
C ARG A 57 33.40 -41.03 -13.13
N VAL A 58 32.69 -41.57 -12.13
CA VAL A 58 31.23 -41.70 -12.14
C VAL A 58 30.55 -40.38 -11.81
N GLU A 59 31.11 -39.56 -10.93
CA GLU A 59 30.57 -38.23 -10.59
C GLU A 59 30.75 -37.21 -11.71
N LEU A 60 31.79 -37.37 -12.54
CA LEU A 60 32.06 -36.52 -13.71
C LEU A 60 31.00 -36.60 -14.82
N TYR A 61 30.22 -37.69 -14.88
CA TYR A 61 29.18 -37.90 -15.90
C TYR A 61 27.76 -37.95 -15.32
N LYS A 62 27.57 -37.60 -14.04
CA LYS A 62 26.23 -37.47 -13.47
C LYS A 62 25.53 -36.23 -14.04
N GLU A 63 24.23 -36.34 -14.25
CA GLU A 63 23.42 -35.19 -14.60
C GLU A 63 23.45 -34.15 -13.48
N PRO A 64 23.50 -32.84 -13.80
CA PRO A 64 23.56 -31.79 -12.80
C PRO A 64 22.38 -31.87 -11.84
N THR A 65 22.68 -31.83 -10.55
CA THR A 65 21.64 -31.75 -9.51
C THR A 65 21.00 -30.36 -9.50
N SER A 66 19.77 -30.26 -8.98
CA SER A 66 19.06 -28.99 -8.85
C SER A 66 19.83 -27.96 -8.00
N GLU A 67 20.56 -28.42 -6.99
CA GLU A 67 21.43 -27.59 -6.16
C GLU A 67 22.63 -27.03 -6.94
N GLU A 68 23.25 -27.85 -7.79
CA GLU A 68 24.37 -27.41 -8.65
C GLU A 68 23.92 -26.42 -9.72
N LEU A 69 22.75 -26.66 -10.34
CA LEU A 69 22.13 -25.72 -11.28
C LEU A 69 21.79 -24.39 -10.60
N ASN A 70 21.25 -24.43 -9.38
CA ASN A 70 20.97 -23.21 -8.60
C ASN A 70 22.27 -22.46 -8.23
N ARG A 71 23.33 -23.16 -7.81
CA ARG A 71 24.62 -22.52 -7.52
C ARG A 71 25.24 -21.85 -8.74
N LEU A 72 25.19 -22.50 -9.90
CA LEU A 72 25.67 -21.90 -11.16
C LEU A 72 24.89 -20.64 -11.48
N ARG A 73 23.56 -20.70 -11.40
CA ARG A 73 22.67 -19.57 -11.66
C ARG A 73 22.83 -18.42 -10.65
N GLU A 74 23.00 -18.73 -9.38
CA GLU A 74 23.28 -17.75 -8.32
C GLU A 74 24.62 -17.06 -8.55
N THR A 75 25.66 -17.82 -8.94
CA THR A 75 27.00 -17.27 -9.20
C THR A 75 26.99 -16.34 -10.43
N GLU A 76 26.30 -16.75 -11.49
CA GLU A 76 26.08 -15.91 -12.68
C GLU A 76 25.28 -14.65 -12.33
N SER A 77 24.20 -14.81 -11.55
CA SER A 77 23.36 -13.70 -11.10
C SER A 77 24.13 -12.73 -10.22
N LEU A 78 24.92 -13.21 -9.25
CA LEU A 78 25.74 -12.39 -8.35
C LEU A 78 26.72 -11.50 -9.12
N PHE A 79 27.30 -12.00 -10.21
CA PHE A 79 28.20 -11.22 -11.06
C PHE A 79 27.46 -10.05 -11.73
N HIS A 80 26.28 -10.31 -12.29
CA HIS A 80 25.49 -9.31 -13.02
C HIS A 80 24.68 -8.39 -12.09
N SER A 81 24.32 -8.86 -10.90
CA SER A 81 23.45 -8.15 -9.97
C SER A 81 24.21 -7.29 -8.96
N SER A 82 25.52 -7.45 -8.83
CA SER A 82 26.33 -6.71 -7.84
C SER A 82 26.31 -5.20 -8.11
N LEU A 83 26.63 -4.78 -9.33
CA LEU A 83 26.58 -3.37 -9.76
C LEU A 83 25.15 -2.84 -9.71
N LEU A 84 24.18 -3.61 -10.20
CA LEU A 84 22.76 -3.24 -10.15
C LEU A 84 22.29 -3.01 -8.71
N ARG A 85 22.68 -3.90 -7.77
CA ARG A 85 22.33 -3.76 -6.35
C ARG A 85 22.92 -2.48 -5.77
N LEU A 86 24.19 -2.17 -6.06
CA LEU A 86 24.82 -0.92 -5.61
C LEU A 86 24.07 0.31 -6.14
N GLN A 87 23.73 0.32 -7.44
CA GLN A 87 22.97 1.40 -8.07
C GLN A 87 21.58 1.58 -7.44
N VAL A 88 20.87 0.48 -7.19
CA VAL A 88 19.55 0.52 -6.54
C VAL A 88 19.66 1.00 -5.10
N GLU A 89 20.64 0.53 -4.33
CA GLU A 89 20.86 0.98 -2.95
C GLU A 89 21.21 2.47 -2.87
N GLU A 90 22.04 2.98 -3.78
CA GLU A 90 22.37 4.40 -3.88
C GLU A 90 21.13 5.23 -4.23
N LEU A 91 20.39 4.83 -5.27
CA LEU A 91 19.14 5.49 -5.66
C LEU A 91 18.13 5.52 -4.49
N LEU A 92 17.96 4.41 -3.78
CA LEU A 92 17.05 4.34 -2.64
C LEU A 92 17.46 5.28 -1.50
N LYS A 93 18.75 5.46 -1.23
CA LYS A 93 19.22 6.46 -0.25
C LYS A 93 18.84 7.87 -0.67
N GLU A 94 18.92 8.17 -1.96
CA GLU A 94 18.59 9.48 -2.51
C GLU A 94 17.09 9.79 -2.56
N VAL A 95 16.23 8.79 -2.82
CA VAL A 95 14.79 9.03 -3.01
C VAL A 95 13.95 8.75 -1.76
N LYS A 96 14.45 7.94 -0.81
CA LYS A 96 13.71 7.57 0.39
C LYS A 96 13.35 8.81 1.24
N LEU A 97 12.16 8.75 1.81
CA LEU A 97 11.67 9.69 2.81
C LEU A 97 12.39 9.50 4.15
N SER A 98 12.92 10.58 4.72
CA SER A 98 13.50 10.55 6.06
C SER A 98 12.42 10.42 7.13
N GLU A 99 12.73 9.75 8.23
CA GLU A 99 11.79 9.53 9.35
C GLU A 99 11.25 10.86 9.90
N LYS A 100 12.11 11.87 10.09
CA LYS A 100 11.69 13.22 10.52
C LYS A 100 10.62 13.86 9.61
N LYS A 101 10.65 13.57 8.29
CA LYS A 101 9.62 14.05 7.35
C LYS A 101 8.34 13.25 7.50
N LYS A 102 8.43 11.93 7.69
CA LYS A 102 7.27 11.08 7.97
C LYS A 102 6.55 11.53 9.23
N ASP A 103 7.26 11.78 10.32
CA ASP A 103 6.66 12.27 11.58
C ASP A 103 5.89 13.59 11.39
N ARG A 104 6.43 14.51 10.57
CA ARG A 104 5.76 15.77 10.23
C ARG A 104 4.50 15.54 9.39
N ILE A 105 4.56 14.60 8.44
CA ILE A 105 3.41 14.20 7.62
C ILE A 105 2.34 13.57 8.53
N ASP A 106 2.71 12.65 9.42
CA ASP A 106 1.79 12.01 10.35
C ASP A 106 1.11 13.02 11.30
N ALA A 107 1.87 13.99 11.80
CA ALA A 107 1.32 15.08 12.60
C ALA A 107 0.33 15.93 11.79
N PHE A 108 0.66 16.23 10.54
CA PHE A 108 -0.24 16.95 9.63
C PHE A 108 -1.50 16.15 9.34
N LEU A 109 -1.39 14.84 9.04
CA LEU A 109 -2.52 13.95 8.77
C LEU A 109 -3.47 13.85 9.97
N ARG A 110 -2.97 13.86 11.20
CA ARG A 110 -3.81 13.95 12.41
C ARG A 110 -4.64 15.24 12.43
N GLY A 111 -4.02 16.38 12.08
CA GLY A 111 -4.72 17.66 11.95
C GLY A 111 -5.79 17.62 10.86
N VAL A 112 -5.44 17.10 9.67
CA VAL A 112 -6.40 16.91 8.55
C VAL A 112 -7.60 16.06 8.98
N ASN A 113 -7.37 14.96 9.69
CA ASN A 113 -8.45 14.11 10.20
C ASN A 113 -9.39 14.88 11.14
N GLN A 114 -8.84 15.65 12.08
CA GLN A 114 -9.63 16.49 12.99
C GLN A 114 -10.46 17.55 12.22
N SER A 115 -9.86 18.22 11.24
CA SER A 115 -10.55 19.20 10.41
C SER A 115 -11.71 18.58 9.62
N ILE A 116 -11.51 17.40 9.05
CA ILE A 116 -12.54 16.67 8.29
C ILE A 116 -13.70 16.24 9.20
N MET A 117 -13.39 15.71 10.39
CA MET A 117 -14.42 15.25 11.34
C MET A 117 -15.19 16.41 12.00
N ARG A 118 -14.62 17.62 12.05
CA ARG A 118 -15.28 18.81 12.60
C ARG A 118 -16.29 19.44 11.64
N VAL A 119 -16.29 19.06 10.36
CA VAL A 119 -17.21 19.65 9.38
C VAL A 119 -18.67 19.39 9.77
N PRO A 120 -19.51 20.43 9.90
CA PRO A 120 -20.87 20.27 10.38
C PRO A 120 -21.74 19.52 9.36
N SER A 121 -22.74 18.80 9.88
CA SER A 121 -23.79 18.18 9.05
C SER A 121 -24.59 19.25 8.30
N GLY A 122 -24.96 18.95 7.06
CA GLY A 122 -25.77 19.84 6.23
C GLY A 122 -27.27 19.51 6.31
N PRO A 123 -28.14 20.44 5.90
CA PRO A 123 -29.57 20.17 5.74
C PRO A 123 -29.80 19.13 4.63
N GLU A 124 -30.95 18.46 4.69
CA GLU A 124 -31.41 17.60 3.60
C GLU A 124 -32.04 18.45 2.50
N ALA A 125 -31.55 18.27 1.26
CA ALA A 125 -32.02 18.98 0.08
C ALA A 125 -32.17 18.00 -1.09
N GLU A 126 -32.94 18.41 -2.10
CA GLU A 126 -32.99 17.66 -3.36
C GLU A 126 -31.64 17.70 -4.07
N LEU A 127 -31.32 16.66 -4.84
CA LEU A 127 -30.06 16.59 -5.58
C LEU A 127 -29.90 17.69 -6.64
N THR A 128 -31.04 18.22 -7.12
CA THR A 128 -31.16 19.35 -8.03
C THR A 128 -31.06 20.70 -7.32
N ASP A 129 -31.36 20.74 -6.02
CA ASP A 129 -31.26 21.95 -5.21
C ASP A 129 -29.85 22.08 -4.62
N GLN A 130 -29.13 23.08 -5.11
CA GLN A 130 -27.77 23.40 -4.70
C GLN A 130 -27.70 24.77 -3.98
N THR A 131 -28.85 25.34 -3.59
CA THR A 131 -28.90 26.64 -2.91
C THR A 131 -28.29 26.60 -1.51
N TRP A 132 -28.23 25.42 -0.89
CA TRP A 132 -27.57 25.19 0.40
C TRP A 132 -26.03 25.22 0.30
N LEU A 133 -25.44 25.11 -0.90
CA LEU A 133 -24.01 25.25 -1.09
C LEU A 133 -23.60 26.73 -0.98
N PRO A 134 -22.53 27.05 -0.25
CA PRO A 134 -22.05 28.42 -0.14
C PRO A 134 -21.69 29.04 -1.49
N ALA A 135 -21.94 30.35 -1.61
CA ALA A 135 -21.69 31.09 -2.84
C ALA A 135 -20.24 30.95 -3.31
N GLY A 136 -20.05 30.62 -4.60
CA GLY A 136 -18.74 30.45 -5.23
C GLY A 136 -18.21 29.01 -5.26
N VAL A 137 -18.84 28.07 -4.56
CA VAL A 137 -18.48 26.64 -4.65
C VAL A 137 -19.13 26.02 -5.88
N ARG A 138 -18.31 25.56 -6.84
CA ARG A 138 -18.79 24.81 -8.00
C ARG A 138 -18.68 23.31 -7.74
N VAL A 139 -19.72 22.57 -8.10
CA VAL A 139 -19.70 21.10 -8.02
C VAL A 139 -18.73 20.55 -9.07
N PRO A 140 -17.74 19.72 -8.69
CA PRO A 140 -16.69 19.23 -9.60
C PRO A 140 -17.16 18.03 -10.44
N LEU A 141 -18.31 18.16 -11.10
CA LEU A 141 -18.90 17.12 -11.94
C LEU A 141 -19.78 17.76 -13.03
N HIS A 142 -19.76 17.18 -14.23
CA HIS A 142 -20.67 17.58 -15.29
C HIS A 142 -22.09 17.04 -15.01
N GLN A 143 -23.06 17.94 -14.82
CA GLN A 143 -24.42 17.60 -14.38
C GLN A 143 -25.43 17.66 -15.53
N VAL A 144 -25.26 16.79 -16.54
CA VAL A 144 -26.18 16.66 -17.67
C VAL A 144 -26.69 15.22 -17.76
N PRO A 145 -28.02 14.98 -17.77
CA PRO A 145 -29.12 15.95 -17.59
C PRO A 145 -29.18 16.50 -16.17
N TYR A 146 -29.52 17.78 -15.96
CA TYR A 146 -29.49 18.37 -14.62
C TYR A 146 -30.55 17.75 -13.69
N THR A 147 -31.75 17.50 -14.22
CA THR A 147 -32.90 16.98 -13.49
C THR A 147 -32.73 15.49 -13.12
N VAL A 148 -32.49 15.23 -11.84
CA VAL A 148 -32.38 13.86 -11.31
C VAL A 148 -33.09 13.79 -9.96
N LYS A 149 -33.93 12.77 -9.78
CA LYS A 149 -34.63 12.50 -8.52
C LYS A 149 -33.65 11.98 -7.46
N GLY A 150 -33.81 12.45 -6.24
CA GLY A 150 -33.09 11.97 -5.05
C GLY A 150 -32.87 13.10 -4.06
N CYS A 151 -32.60 12.73 -2.81
CA CYS A 151 -32.23 13.67 -1.75
C CYS A 151 -30.78 13.45 -1.33
N PHE A 152 -30.16 14.51 -0.84
CA PHE A 152 -28.81 14.49 -0.31
C PHE A 152 -28.75 15.35 0.95
N ARG A 153 -28.00 14.85 1.94
CA ARG A 153 -27.57 15.61 3.10
C ARG A 153 -26.10 15.31 3.35
N PHE A 154 -25.35 16.31 3.80
CA PHE A 154 -23.98 16.08 4.23
C PHE A 154 -23.96 15.55 5.66
N LEU A 155 -23.18 14.50 5.91
CA LEU A 155 -22.84 13.99 7.23
C LEU A 155 -21.32 13.84 7.30
N PRO A 156 -20.69 13.99 8.49
CA PRO A 156 -19.27 13.69 8.66
C PRO A 156 -18.94 12.27 8.18
N PRO A 157 -17.75 12.03 7.61
CA PRO A 157 -17.39 10.73 7.08
C PRO A 157 -17.39 9.66 8.19
N ALA A 158 -17.87 8.46 7.86
CA ALA A 158 -17.89 7.34 8.79
C ALA A 158 -16.47 6.88 9.15
N GLN A 159 -15.53 7.03 8.20
CA GLN A 159 -14.13 6.68 8.39
C GLN A 159 -13.22 7.54 7.51
N VAL A 160 -12.05 7.87 8.04
CA VAL A 160 -10.94 8.53 7.34
C VAL A 160 -9.75 7.60 7.38
N THR A 161 -9.29 7.13 6.23
CA THR A 161 -8.19 6.15 6.13
C THR A 161 -7.10 6.65 5.20
N VAL A 162 -5.85 6.58 5.65
CA VAL A 162 -4.69 6.81 4.79
C VAL A 162 -4.52 5.60 3.88
N VAL A 163 -4.33 5.82 2.58
CA VAL A 163 -4.18 4.77 1.56
C VAL A 163 -3.00 5.09 0.64
N GLY A 164 -2.73 4.23 -0.33
CA GLY A 164 -1.70 4.46 -1.35
C GLY A 164 -0.27 4.19 -0.86
N SER A 165 0.70 4.76 -1.59
CA SER A 165 2.13 4.47 -1.41
C SER A 165 2.69 4.88 -0.05
N TYR A 166 2.09 5.88 0.60
CA TYR A 166 2.51 6.32 1.92
C TYR A 166 2.25 5.24 2.99
N LEU A 167 1.06 4.63 2.99
CA LEU A 167 0.72 3.54 3.90
C LEU A 167 1.63 2.32 3.68
N LEU A 168 1.98 2.03 2.42
CA LEU A 168 2.87 0.92 2.05
C LEU A 168 4.35 1.20 2.36
N GLY A 169 4.70 2.42 2.79
CA GLY A 169 6.09 2.81 3.02
C GLY A 169 6.93 2.96 1.75
N THR A 170 6.30 3.03 0.58
CA THR A 170 6.93 3.12 -0.75
C THR A 170 6.90 4.54 -1.32
N CYS A 171 6.47 5.54 -0.54
CA CYS A 171 6.47 6.93 -0.95
C CYS A 171 7.91 7.48 -1.06
N ILE A 172 8.21 8.16 -2.17
CA ILE A 172 9.54 8.67 -2.51
C ILE A 172 9.51 10.16 -2.87
N ARG A 173 10.67 10.80 -2.87
CA ARG A 173 10.88 12.20 -3.30
C ARG A 173 11.06 12.29 -4.82
N PRO A 174 10.87 13.48 -5.44
CA PRO A 174 10.52 14.78 -4.84
C PRO A 174 9.01 14.96 -4.57
N ASP A 175 8.16 14.26 -5.31
CA ASP A 175 6.70 14.44 -5.28
C ASP A 175 6.04 13.56 -4.22
N ILE A 176 5.94 14.10 -3.01
CA ILE A 176 5.29 13.42 -1.88
C ILE A 176 3.79 13.71 -1.94
N ASN A 177 3.03 12.72 -2.39
CA ASN A 177 1.57 12.72 -2.32
C ASN A 177 1.10 11.65 -1.32
N VAL A 178 0.15 12.01 -0.46
CA VAL A 178 -0.48 11.08 0.47
C VAL A 178 -1.96 11.01 0.14
N ASP A 179 -2.43 9.81 -0.18
CA ASP A 179 -3.83 9.59 -0.51
C ASP A 179 -4.61 9.33 0.79
N VAL A 180 -5.72 10.05 0.96
CA VAL A 180 -6.64 9.86 2.09
C VAL A 180 -8.02 9.51 1.51
N ALA A 181 -8.51 8.32 1.86
CA ALA A 181 -9.83 7.87 1.49
C ALA A 181 -10.84 8.23 2.59
N LEU A 182 -11.98 8.76 2.17
CA LEU A 182 -13.10 9.11 3.04
C LEU A 182 -14.27 8.19 2.75
N THR A 183 -14.74 7.49 3.77
CA THR A 183 -15.93 6.64 3.67
C THR A 183 -17.16 7.48 3.95
N MET A 184 -17.98 7.69 2.92
CA MET A 184 -19.28 8.34 3.08
C MET A 184 -20.20 7.46 3.95
N PRO A 185 -20.93 8.02 4.92
CA PRO A 185 -21.87 7.25 5.75
C PRO A 185 -22.96 6.60 4.91
N ARG A 186 -23.43 5.41 5.31
CA ARG A 186 -24.43 4.67 4.52
C ARG A 186 -25.79 5.38 4.49
N GLU A 187 -26.07 6.19 5.51
CA GLU A 187 -27.31 6.93 5.73
C GLU A 187 -27.56 8.01 4.67
N ILE A 188 -26.53 8.45 3.94
CA ILE A 188 -26.70 9.43 2.84
C ILE A 188 -27.00 8.75 1.50
N LEU A 189 -26.78 7.44 1.42
CA LEU A 189 -26.94 6.64 0.21
C LEU A 189 -28.30 5.93 0.21
N GLN A 190 -28.89 5.83 -0.98
CA GLN A 190 -30.16 5.17 -1.25
C GLN A 190 -29.93 4.01 -2.22
N ASP A 191 -30.73 2.94 -2.15
CA ASP A 191 -30.52 1.71 -2.93
C ASP A 191 -30.44 1.95 -4.45
N LYS A 192 -31.17 2.96 -4.95
CA LYS A 192 -31.22 3.30 -6.38
C LYS A 192 -30.17 4.33 -6.81
N ASP A 193 -29.19 4.66 -5.96
CA ASP A 193 -28.14 5.63 -6.29
C ASP A 193 -27.14 5.13 -7.35
N GLY A 194 -27.11 3.83 -7.60
CA GLY A 194 -26.36 3.26 -8.73
C GLY A 194 -26.93 3.65 -10.11
N LEU A 195 -28.19 4.11 -10.17
CA LEU A 195 -28.85 4.50 -11.41
C LEU A 195 -28.64 5.99 -11.71
N ASN A 196 -28.61 6.34 -13.00
CA ASN A 196 -28.58 7.73 -13.48
C ASN A 196 -27.46 8.59 -12.85
N GLN A 197 -26.32 7.97 -12.53
CA GLN A 197 -25.15 8.64 -11.93
C GLN A 197 -25.44 9.38 -10.61
N ARG A 198 -26.51 9.02 -9.89
CA ARG A 198 -26.90 9.66 -8.62
C ARG A 198 -25.80 9.59 -7.58
N TYR A 199 -25.16 8.43 -7.44
CA TYR A 199 -24.02 8.24 -6.55
C TYR A 199 -22.87 9.21 -6.85
N PHE A 200 -22.49 9.38 -8.12
CA PHE A 200 -21.42 10.29 -8.51
C PHE A 200 -21.76 11.75 -8.21
N ARG A 201 -23.03 12.15 -8.37
CA ARG A 201 -23.51 13.48 -7.98
C ARG A 201 -23.47 13.69 -6.48
N LYS A 202 -23.99 12.75 -5.69
CA LYS A 202 -23.91 12.79 -4.22
C LYS A 202 -22.46 12.90 -3.75
N ARG A 203 -21.56 12.11 -4.33
CA ARG A 203 -20.13 12.18 -4.05
C ARG A 203 -19.52 13.54 -4.41
N ALA A 204 -19.86 14.11 -5.56
CA ALA A 204 -19.35 15.42 -5.97
C ALA A 204 -19.87 16.55 -5.05
N LEU A 205 -21.14 16.51 -4.65
CA LEU A 205 -21.74 17.43 -3.67
C LEU A 205 -21.08 17.29 -2.30
N TYR A 206 -20.85 16.06 -1.85
CA TYR A 206 -20.14 15.75 -0.62
C TYR A 206 -18.74 16.37 -0.61
N LEU A 207 -17.99 16.19 -1.69
CA LEU A 207 -16.66 16.78 -1.84
C LEU A 207 -16.69 18.31 -1.94
N ALA A 208 -17.72 18.88 -2.57
CA ALA A 208 -17.87 20.33 -2.70
C ALA A 208 -18.08 20.99 -1.32
N HIS A 209 -18.97 20.43 -0.50
CA HIS A 209 -19.20 20.90 0.87
C HIS A 209 -17.95 20.76 1.73
N LEU A 210 -17.30 19.60 1.66
CA LEU A 210 -16.07 19.34 2.40
C LEU A 210 -14.94 20.31 1.98
N ALA A 211 -14.72 20.49 0.68
CA ALA A 211 -13.69 21.38 0.18
C ALA A 211 -13.93 22.84 0.60
N HIS A 212 -15.18 23.29 0.66
CA HIS A 212 -15.51 24.62 1.14
C HIS A 212 -15.11 24.83 2.60
N HIS A 213 -15.47 23.89 3.49
CA HIS A 213 -15.10 23.98 4.90
C HIS A 213 -13.59 23.84 5.12
N LEU A 214 -12.92 22.94 4.40
CA LEU A 214 -11.47 22.80 4.47
C LEU A 214 -10.74 24.05 3.93
N ALA A 215 -11.31 24.77 2.97
CA ALA A 215 -10.72 26.01 2.47
C ALA A 215 -10.73 27.15 3.50
N GLN A 216 -11.59 27.08 4.52
CA GLN A 216 -11.64 28.05 5.62
C GLN A 216 -10.66 27.71 6.75
N ASP A 217 -10.13 26.49 6.78
CA ASP A 217 -9.23 26.04 7.83
C ASP A 217 -7.79 26.58 7.59
N PRO A 218 -7.19 27.29 8.56
CA PRO A 218 -5.84 27.86 8.42
C PRO A 218 -4.73 26.83 8.23
N LEU A 219 -5.00 25.54 8.46
CA LEU A 219 -4.06 24.44 8.23
C LEU A 219 -3.71 24.27 6.75
N PHE A 220 -4.62 24.68 5.84
CA PHE A 220 -4.43 24.55 4.40
C PHE A 220 -4.08 25.88 3.74
N GLY A 221 -3.01 25.90 2.94
CA GLY A 221 -2.65 27.06 2.13
C GLY A 221 -3.35 27.08 0.77
N SER A 222 -3.78 25.92 0.28
CA SER A 222 -4.56 25.82 -0.96
C SER A 222 -5.42 24.56 -0.97
N VAL A 223 -6.67 24.70 -1.39
CA VAL A 223 -7.62 23.61 -1.61
C VAL A 223 -8.09 23.69 -3.05
N ARG A 224 -7.88 22.62 -3.83
CA ARG A 224 -8.24 22.58 -5.27
C ARG A 224 -8.87 21.25 -5.63
N PHE A 225 -9.79 21.27 -6.59
CA PHE A 225 -10.27 20.01 -7.19
C PHE A 225 -9.25 19.47 -8.18
N SER A 226 -9.12 18.14 -8.19
CA SER A 226 -8.31 17.39 -9.14
C SER A 226 -9.10 16.18 -9.64
N TYR A 227 -8.63 15.57 -10.71
CA TYR A 227 -9.24 14.38 -11.31
C TYR A 227 -8.15 13.32 -11.46
N THR A 228 -8.13 12.38 -10.52
CA THR A 228 -7.17 11.29 -10.53
C THR A 228 -7.35 10.47 -11.81
N ASN A 229 -6.24 10.23 -12.51
CA ASN A 229 -6.19 9.48 -13.78
C ASN A 229 -7.12 10.05 -14.88
N GLY A 230 -7.43 11.35 -14.86
CA GLY A 230 -8.31 11.97 -15.85
C GLY A 230 -9.79 11.56 -15.74
N CYS A 231 -10.19 10.89 -14.65
CA CYS A 231 -11.57 10.43 -14.49
C CYS A 231 -12.48 11.55 -13.97
N HIS A 232 -13.20 12.21 -14.87
CA HIS A 232 -14.13 13.31 -14.52
C HIS A 232 -15.31 12.89 -13.63
N LEU A 233 -15.65 11.60 -13.57
CA LEU A 233 -16.69 11.06 -12.68
C LEU A 233 -16.21 10.88 -11.24
N LYS A 234 -14.89 10.95 -11.01
CA LYS A 234 -14.28 10.70 -9.70
C LYS A 234 -13.40 11.87 -9.28
N PRO A 235 -13.97 13.06 -9.04
CA PRO A 235 -13.20 14.19 -8.52
C PRO A 235 -12.57 13.86 -7.17
N SER A 236 -11.41 14.48 -6.92
CA SER A 236 -10.67 14.44 -5.66
C SER A 236 -10.32 15.86 -5.23
N VAL A 237 -10.01 16.05 -3.95
CA VAL A 237 -9.60 17.34 -3.40
C VAL A 237 -8.11 17.26 -3.09
N LEU A 238 -7.32 18.13 -3.75
CA LEU A 238 -5.91 18.32 -3.48
C LEU A 238 -5.74 19.38 -2.40
N LEU A 239 -5.24 18.94 -1.24
CA LEU A 239 -4.93 19.79 -0.11
C LEU A 239 -3.44 20.10 -0.12
N ARG A 240 -3.07 21.38 -0.03
CA ARG A 240 -1.68 21.79 0.19
C ARG A 240 -1.57 22.43 1.57
N PRO A 241 -0.59 21.99 2.40
CA PRO A 241 -0.36 22.59 3.70
C PRO A 241 -0.06 24.08 3.57
N CYS A 242 -0.45 24.87 4.57
CA CYS A 242 -0.03 26.26 4.63
C CYS A 242 1.50 26.30 4.82
N GLY A 243 2.21 26.84 3.83
CA GLY A 243 3.66 26.89 3.87
C GLY A 243 4.12 28.09 4.69
N ARG A 244 4.89 27.88 5.76
CA ARG A 244 5.98 28.81 6.04
C ARG A 244 7.02 28.60 4.94
N ARG A 245 6.92 29.36 3.85
CA ARG A 245 8.07 29.51 2.97
C ARG A 245 9.16 30.17 3.80
N HIS A 246 10.25 29.46 4.07
CA HIS A 246 11.52 30.15 4.30
C HIS A 246 11.81 30.91 3.00
N THR A 247 11.46 32.19 2.98
CA THR A 247 11.97 33.14 2.00
C THR A 247 13.47 33.19 2.19
N ILE A 248 14.19 32.50 1.32
CA ILE A 248 15.60 32.79 1.05
C ILE A 248 15.53 33.94 0.04
N GLY A 249 15.68 35.16 0.56
CA GLY A 249 16.18 36.31 -0.17
C GLY A 249 17.67 36.45 0.10
#